data_AF-A0A0E2B2I5-F1
#
_entry.id   AF-A0A0E2B2I5-F1
#
_cell.length_a   1.000
_cell.length_b   1.000
_cell.length_c   1.000
_cell.angle_alpha   90.00
_cell.angle_beta   90.00
_cell.angle_gamma   90.00
#
_symmetry.space_group_name_H-M   'P 1'
#
loop_
_entity.id
_entity.type
_entity.pdbx_description
1 polymer ?
#
loop_
_entity_poly.entity_id
_entity_poly.type
_entity_poly.pdbx_seq_one_letter_code
_entity_poly.pdbx_strand_id
1 'polypeptide(L)' 'MIISFKHKGLEQYFETGSKKGIQPDHASKLGRILDRLDASVNPKDMNLSSFKLHQLKGKEKIDQPNLFKTRNQFYKK' A
#
# COMPACT_ATOMS: atom_id res chain seq x y z
N MET A 1 -2.17 -9.51 -4.20
CA MET A 1 -3.50 -9.45 -3.56
C MET A 1 -3.41 -8.46 -2.41
N ILE A 2 -4.19 -7.38 -2.43
CA ILE A 2 -4.19 -6.40 -1.35
C ILE A 2 -4.99 -6.95 -0.17
N ILE A 3 -4.38 -7.02 1.01
CA ILE A 3 -4.99 -7.64 2.20
C ILE A 3 -5.67 -6.60 3.09
N SER A 4 -5.13 -5.39 3.17
CA SER A 4 -5.67 -4.33 4.03
C SER A 4 -5.23 -2.95 3.57
N PHE A 5 -6.01 -1.93 3.93
CA PHE A 5 -5.72 -0.53 3.64
C PHE A 5 -5.53 0.27 4.94
N LYS A 6 -4.45 1.05 5.01
CA LYS A 6 -4.30 2.08 6.04
C LYS A 6 -5.14 3.34 5.73
N HIS A 7 -5.43 3.58 4.46
CA HIS A 7 -6.07 4.80 3.96
C HIS A 7 -7.45 4.50 3.36
N LYS A 8 -8.52 4.95 4.05
CA LYS A 8 -9.92 4.65 3.68
C LYS A 8 -10.33 5.14 2.28
N GLY A 9 -9.77 6.25 1.82
CA GLY A 9 -10.06 6.74 0.45
C GLY A 9 -9.49 5.84 -0.65
N LEU A 10 -8.36 5.15 -0.38
CA LEU A 10 -7.77 4.22 -1.35
C LEU A 10 -8.55 2.91 -1.37
N GLU A 11 -8.99 2.44 -0.20
CA GLU A 11 -9.90 1.30 -0.05
C GLU A 11 -11.19 1.51 -0.84
N GLN A 12 -11.89 2.63 -0.60
CA GLN A 12 -13.13 2.95 -1.33
C GLN A 12 -12.89 3.06 -2.84
N TYR A 13 -11.78 3.67 -3.25
CA TYR A 13 -11.45 3.79 -4.66
C TYR A 13 -11.19 2.42 -5.29
N PHE A 14 -10.49 1.52 -4.60
CA PHE A 14 -10.23 0.15 -5.05
C PHE A 14 -11.51 -0.68 -5.16
N GLU A 15 -12.38 -0.63 -4.15
CA GLU A 15 -13.58 -1.49 -4.09
C GLU A 15 -14.72 -0.99 -4.99
N THR A 16 -14.92 0.32 -5.08
CA THR A 16 -16.12 0.91 -5.70
C THR A 16 -15.84 1.84 -6.87
N GLY A 17 -14.57 2.20 -7.11
CA GLY A 17 -14.19 3.24 -8.06
C GLY A 17 -14.50 4.66 -7.58
N SER A 18 -15.02 4.83 -6.35
CA SER A 18 -15.32 6.15 -5.78
C SER A 18 -14.05 6.97 -5.61
N LYS A 19 -14.02 8.17 -6.19
CA LYS A 19 -12.91 9.12 -6.04
C LYS A 19 -12.99 9.93 -4.74
N LYS A 20 -13.97 9.66 -3.87
CA LYS A 20 -14.11 10.35 -2.58
C LYS A 20 -12.91 9.99 -1.69
N GLY A 21 -12.24 11.01 -1.14
CA GLY A 21 -11.09 10.81 -0.27
C GLY A 21 -9.77 10.53 -0.99
N ILE A 22 -9.69 10.70 -2.31
CA ILE A 22 -8.44 10.77 -3.08
C ILE A 22 -8.41 12.05 -3.91
N GLN A 23 -7.24 12.38 -4.44
CA GLN A 23 -7.12 13.44 -5.45
C GLN A 23 -7.66 12.93 -6.80
N PRO A 24 -8.74 13.50 -7.36
CA PRO A 24 -9.37 12.98 -8.58
C PRO A 24 -8.43 12.95 -9.79
N ASP A 25 -7.53 13.91 -9.90
CA ASP A 25 -6.53 13.99 -10.97
C ASP A 25 -5.54 12.82 -10.94
N HIS A 26 -5.35 12.21 -9.77
CA HIS A 26 -4.47 11.07 -9.59
C HIS A 26 -5.20 9.72 -9.74
N ALA A 27 -6.53 9.71 -9.90
CA ALA A 27 -7.32 8.47 -9.89
C ALA A 27 -6.78 7.43 -10.89
N SER A 28 -6.55 7.81 -12.15
CA SER A 28 -6.05 6.88 -13.17
C SER A 28 -4.68 6.28 -12.80
N LYS A 29 -3.78 7.08 -12.22
CA LYS A 29 -2.47 6.62 -11.77
C LYS A 29 -2.60 5.69 -10.56
N LEU A 30 -3.44 6.04 -9.60
CA LEU A 30 -3.71 5.22 -8.41
C LEU A 30 -4.30 3.87 -8.79
N GLY A 31 -5.23 3.83 -9.75
CA GLY A 31 -5.84 2.59 -10.24
C GLY A 31 -4.80 1.63 -10.76
N ARG A 32 -3.94 2.09 -11.68
CA ARG A 32 -2.83 1.27 -12.23
C ARG A 32 -1.89 0.71 -11.17
N ILE A 33 -1.60 1.49 -10.12
CA ILE A 33 -0.74 1.06 -9.02
C ILE A 33 -1.45 0.00 -8.17
N LEU A 34 -2.72 0.22 -7.82
CA LEU A 34 -3.53 -0.69 -7.02
C LEU A 34 -3.74 -2.02 -7.75
N ASP A 35 -4.09 -1.99 -9.03
CA ASP A 35 -4.26 -3.19 -9.87
C ASP A 35 -2.96 -4.01 -9.90
N ARG A 36 -1.82 -3.34 -10.05
CA ARG A 36 -0.51 -4.02 -10.07
C ARG A 36 -0.16 -4.60 -8.70
N LEU A 37 -0.41 -3.87 -7.61
CA LEU A 37 -0.20 -4.38 -6.24
C LEU A 37 -1.08 -5.60 -5.97
N ASP A 38 -2.31 -5.60 -6.49
CA ASP A 38 -3.22 -6.72 -6.34
C ASP A 38 -2.79 -7.94 -7.17
N ALA A 39 -2.24 -7.73 -8.36
CA ALA A 39 -1.69 -8.81 -9.19
C ALA A 39 -0.29 -9.30 -8.76
N SER A 40 0.44 -8.53 -7.94
CA SER A 40 1.82 -8.85 -7.55
C SER A 40 1.88 -9.98 -6.53
N VAL A 41 2.86 -10.88 -6.70
CA VAL A 41 3.15 -11.99 -5.78
C VAL A 41 4.40 -11.69 -4.94
N ASN A 42 5.31 -10.87 -5.46
CA ASN A 42 6.53 -10.48 -4.75
C ASN A 42 6.87 -8.99 -4.99
N PRO A 43 7.71 -8.36 -4.14
CA PRO A 43 8.03 -6.93 -4.27
C PRO A 43 8.69 -6.53 -5.60
N LYS A 44 9.37 -7.45 -6.29
CA LYS A 44 10.03 -7.15 -7.58
C LYS A 44 9.03 -6.94 -8.70
N ASP A 45 7.82 -7.48 -8.58
CA ASP A 45 6.76 -7.30 -9.57
C ASP A 45 6.34 -5.82 -9.69
N MET A 46 6.59 -5.02 -8.66
CA MET A 46 6.35 -3.58 -8.65
C MET A 46 7.49 -2.75 -9.27
N ASN A 47 8.63 -3.38 -9.62
CA ASN A 47 9.82 -2.70 -10.13
C ASN A 47 9.70 -2.31 -11.62
N LEU A 48 8.68 -1.53 -11.94
CA LEU A 48 8.51 -0.93 -13.25
C LEU A 48 9.31 0.38 -13.31
N SER A 49 10.01 0.60 -14.43
CA SER A 49 10.80 1.82 -14.65
C SER A 49 9.99 3.11 -14.45
N SER A 50 8.72 3.08 -14.88
CA SER A 50 7.75 4.17 -14.72
C SER A 50 7.36 4.47 -13.27
N PHE A 51 7.51 3.49 -12.36
CA PHE A 51 7.05 3.60 -10.97
C PHE A 51 8.14 4.11 -10.02
N LYS A 52 9.41 4.18 -10.48
CA LYS A 52 10.55 4.66 -9.69
C LYS A 52 10.60 4.01 -8.30
N LEU A 53 10.46 2.68 -8.26
CA LEU A 53 10.44 1.91 -7.03
C LEU A 53 11.73 2.13 -6.25
N HIS A 54 11.61 2.53 -4.99
CA HIS A 54 12.72 2.74 -4.07
C HIS A 54 12.32 2.31 -2.67
N GLN A 55 13.30 1.85 -1.89
CA GLN A 55 13.07 1.50 -0.50
C GLN A 55 12.84 2.77 0.33
N LEU A 56 11.86 2.71 1.23
CA LEU A 56 11.64 3.77 2.21
C LEU A 56 12.77 3.76 3.26
N LYS A 57 13.09 4.94 3.79
CA LYS A 57 14.13 5.15 4.81
C LYS A 57 13.49 5.69 6.11
N GLY A 58 14.17 5.54 7.24
CA GLY A 58 13.72 6.07 8.53
C GLY A 58 12.70 5.19 9.26
N LYS A 59 11.72 5.80 9.94
CA LYS A 59 10.72 5.07 10.77
C LYS A 59 9.82 4.11 9.97
N GLU A 60 9.76 4.29 8.65
CA GLU A 60 8.98 3.46 7.73
C GLU A 60 9.84 2.41 7.00
N LYS A 61 11.12 2.26 7.39
CA LYS A 61 12.00 1.23 6.88
C LYS A 61 11.48 -0.13 7.36
N ILE A 62 10.93 -0.92 6.43
CA ILE A 62 10.51 -2.29 6.68
C ILE A 62 11.77 -3.16 6.63
N ASP A 63 12.56 -3.18 7.71
CA ASP A 63 13.62 -4.17 7.89
C ASP A 63 12.95 -5.48 8.34
N GLN A 64 12.88 -6.50 7.47
CA GLN A 64 12.40 -7.84 7.89
C GLN A 64 13.59 -8.70 8.35
N PRO A 65 13.48 -9.35 9.52
CA PRO A 65 12.74 -10.62 9.60
C PRO A 65 11.85 -10.80 10.86
N ASN A 66 11.09 -9.79 11.32
CA ASN A 66 10.28 -9.94 12.56
C ASN A 66 8.88 -9.30 12.51
N LEU A 67 8.04 -9.62 11.52
CA LEU A 67 6.64 -9.14 11.48
C LEU A 67 5.60 -10.21 11.90
N PHE A 68 5.83 -10.85 13.04
CA PHE A 68 4.77 -11.48 13.86
C PHE A 68 4.73 -10.91 15.29
N LYS A 69 4.95 -9.60 15.45
CA LYS A 69 4.60 -8.93 16.72
C LYS A 69 3.25 -8.25 16.55
N THR A 70 2.23 -8.93 17.08
CA THR A 70 0.86 -8.47 17.23
C THR A 70 0.82 -7.07 17.85
N ARG A 71 -0.08 -6.22 17.35
CA ARG A 71 -0.39 -4.87 17.89
C ARG A 71 -1.03 -4.89 19.28
N ASN A 72 -0.70 -5.86 20.13
CA ASN A 72 -1.35 -6.08 21.43
C ASN A 72 -0.41 -5.99 22.65
N GLN A 73 0.75 -5.34 22.51
CA GLN A 73 1.68 -5.13 23.64
C GLN A 73 1.92 -3.67 24.01
N PHE A 74 1.26 -2.69 23.39
CA PHE A 74 1.48 -1.27 23.70
C PHE A 74 0.46 -0.62 24.65
N TYR A 75 -0.42 -1.40 25.27
CA TYR A 75 -1.24 -0.94 26.39
C TYR A 75 -1.13 -1.92 27.56
N LYS A 76 -0.08 -1.78 28.36
CA LYS A 76 -0.10 -2.17 29.79
C LYS A 76 1.08 -1.51 30.53
N LYS A 77 0.70 -0.58 31.41
CA LYS A 77 1.45 0.11 32.49
C LYS A 77 2.57 1.06 32.07
#